data_AF-A0A7C1B6Z2-F1
#
_entry.id   AF-A0A7C1B6Z2-F1
#
_cell.length_a   1.000
_cell.length_b   1.000
_cell.length_c   1.000
_cell.angle_alpha   90.00
_cell.angle_beta   90.00
_cell.angle_gamma   90.00
#
_symmetry.space_group_name_H-M   'P 1'
#
loop_
_entity.id
_entity.type
_entity.pdbx_description
1 polymer ?
#
loop_
_entity_poly.entity_id
_entity_poly.type
_entity_poly.pdbx_seq_one_letter_code
_entity_poly.pdbx_strand_id
1 'polypeptide(L)'
;TLKHFDEVIGLSQLKLLHINDTKGDLGSRLDRHEHIGLGMIGEDGFRVILRDPRLRDLPMILETPVDQRRGDLDNIRKVRELAD
;
A
#
# COMPACT_ATOMS: atom_id res chain seq x y z
N THR A 1 11.13 -8.59 -0.21
CA THR A 1 11.45 -7.58 -1.24
C THR A 1 10.84 -8.01 -2.56
N LEU A 2 10.70 -7.11 -3.55
CA LEU A 2 10.20 -7.50 -4.89
C LEU A 2 11.12 -8.50 -5.59
N LYS A 3 12.45 -8.42 -5.38
CA LYS A 3 13.40 -9.43 -5.89
C LYS A 3 13.05 -10.83 -5.39
N HIS A 4 12.83 -10.99 -4.09
CA HIS A 4 12.49 -12.28 -3.52
C HIS A 4 11.13 -12.79 -4.01
N PHE A 5 10.14 -11.91 -4.15
CA PHE A 5 8.85 -12.28 -4.74
C PHE A 5 9.00 -12.77 -6.19
N ASP A 6 9.81 -12.08 -7.00
CA ASP A 6 10.08 -12.46 -8.38
C ASP A 6 10.77 -13.82 -8.48
N GLU A 7 11.72 -14.11 -7.59
CA GLU A 7 12.42 -15.39 -7.53
C GLU A 7 11.51 -16.57 -7.15
N VAL A 8 10.54 -16.36 -6.26
CA VAL A 8 9.69 -17.43 -5.72
C VAL A 8 8.40 -17.62 -6.53
N ILE A 9 7.78 -16.52 -6.98
CA ILE A 9 6.46 -16.52 -7.63
C ILE A 9 6.54 -15.96 -9.07
N GLY A 10 7.38 -14.95 -9.28
CA GLY A 10 7.48 -14.22 -10.55
C GLY A 10 6.54 -13.01 -10.60
N LEU A 11 7.08 -11.84 -10.93
CA LEU A 11 6.31 -10.60 -11.08
C LEU A 11 5.31 -10.67 -12.24
N SER A 12 5.53 -11.56 -13.21
CA SER A 12 4.56 -11.81 -14.29
C SER A 12 3.21 -12.36 -13.78
N GLN A 13 3.20 -12.97 -12.58
CA GLN A 13 2.01 -13.47 -11.92
C GLN A 13 1.32 -12.41 -11.05
N LEU A 14 1.98 -11.30 -10.72
CA LEU A 14 1.39 -10.22 -9.93
C LEU A 14 0.38 -9.45 -10.79
N LYS A 15 -0.89 -9.47 -10.40
CA LYS A 15 -1.99 -8.87 -11.19
C LYS A 15 -2.58 -7.59 -10.60
N LEU A 16 -2.45 -7.40 -9.29
CA LEU A 16 -2.94 -6.23 -8.58
C LEU A 16 -2.25 -6.12 -7.22
N LEU A 17 -2.38 -4.96 -6.59
CA LEU A 17 -1.99 -4.76 -5.20
C LEU A 17 -3.19 -4.29 -4.38
N HIS A 18 -3.36 -4.84 -3.19
CA HIS A 18 -4.10 -4.16 -2.13
C HIS A 18 -3.07 -3.35 -1.33
N ILE A 19 -3.24 -2.04 -1.28
CA ILE A 19 -2.27 -1.14 -0.64
C ILE A 19 -2.93 -0.48 0.57
N ASN A 20 -2.73 -1.11 1.73
CA ASN A 20 -3.31 -0.72 3.01
C ASN A 20 -2.20 -0.37 3.99
N ASP A 21 -2.37 0.70 4.76
CA ASP A 21 -1.49 0.95 5.90
C ASP A 21 -1.91 0.02 7.06
N THR A 22 -1.13 -0.06 8.13
CA THR A 22 -1.37 -0.99 9.24
C THR A 22 -1.33 -0.31 10.59
N LYS A 23 -2.19 -0.76 11.51
CA LYS A 23 -2.16 -0.36 12.92
C LYS A 23 -1.12 -1.12 13.73
N GLY A 24 -0.58 -2.22 13.21
CA GLY A 24 0.32 -3.12 13.94
C GLY A 24 1.79 -2.92 13.57
N ASP A 25 2.68 -3.27 14.50
CA ASP A 25 4.13 -3.29 14.25
C ASP A 25 4.52 -4.34 13.20
N LEU A 26 5.72 -4.18 12.62
CA LEU A 26 6.29 -5.16 11.69
C LEU A 26 6.37 -6.54 12.35
N GLY A 27 5.78 -7.55 11.70
CA GLY A 27 5.78 -8.93 12.19
C GLY A 27 4.72 -9.22 13.27
N SER A 28 3.85 -8.27 13.60
CA SER A 28 2.79 -8.43 14.62
C SER A 28 1.73 -9.48 14.28
N ARG A 29 1.59 -9.84 13.00
CA ARG A 29 0.51 -10.71 12.47
C ARG A 29 -0.89 -10.13 12.70
N LEU A 30 -0.99 -8.82 12.94
CA LEU A 30 -2.25 -8.12 13.09
C LEU A 30 -2.77 -7.67 11.73
N ASP A 31 -3.93 -8.19 11.33
CA ASP A 31 -4.62 -7.81 10.09
C ASP A 31 -5.62 -6.68 10.37
N ARG A 32 -5.09 -5.48 10.65
CA ARG A 32 -5.90 -4.27 10.94
C ARG A 32 -5.40 -3.10 10.11
N HIS A 33 -6.15 -2.79 9.06
CA HIS A 33 -5.84 -1.71 8.15
C HIS A 33 -5.97 -0.33 8.82
N GLU A 34 -5.17 0.60 8.32
CA GLU A 34 -5.21 2.03 8.66
C GLU A 34 -5.24 2.88 7.39
N HIS A 35 -5.67 4.13 7.51
CA HIS A 35 -5.60 5.11 6.44
C HIS A 35 -4.16 5.31 5.93
N ILE A 36 -4.03 5.64 4.65
CA ILE A 36 -2.74 5.74 3.95
C ILE A 36 -1.83 6.77 4.60
N GLY A 37 -0.68 6.32 5.09
CA GLY A 37 0.34 7.15 5.73
C GLY A 37 0.09 7.45 7.21
N LEU A 38 -1.00 6.96 7.81
CA LEU A 38 -1.32 7.17 9.22
C LEU A 38 -0.99 5.94 10.09
N GLY A 39 -0.53 4.85 9.49
CA GLY A 39 -0.13 3.64 10.18
C GLY A 39 1.38 3.45 10.25
N MET A 40 1.79 2.22 10.56
CA MET A 40 3.19 1.86 10.80
C MET A 40 4.00 1.63 9.51
N ILE A 41 3.36 1.44 8.35
CA ILE A 41 4.07 1.48 7.06
C ILE A 41 4.44 2.93 6.76
N GLY A 42 3.51 3.86 7.01
CA GLY A 42 3.73 5.29 6.90
C GLY A 42 3.98 5.77 5.47
N GLU A 43 4.03 7.08 5.28
CA GLU A 43 4.14 7.67 3.96
C GLU A 43 5.39 7.24 3.18
N ASP A 44 6.52 7.07 3.86
CA ASP A 44 7.79 6.70 3.21
C ASP A 44 7.74 5.29 2.63
N GLY A 45 7.10 4.34 3.32
CA GLY A 45 6.88 3.00 2.80
C GLY A 45 6.00 3.01 1.55
N PHE A 46 4.95 3.83 1.55
CA PHE A 46 4.08 4.01 0.39
C PHE A 46 4.80 4.66 -0.79
N ARG A 47 5.63 5.70 -0.57
CA ARG A 47 6.43 6.32 -1.65
C ARG A 47 7.32 5.30 -2.36
N VAL A 48 7.92 4.36 -1.62
CA VAL A 48 8.74 3.28 -2.19
C VAL A 48 7.91 2.38 -3.12
N ILE A 49 6.69 2.01 -2.70
CA ILE A 49 5.80 1.13 -3.50
C ILE A 49 5.27 1.87 -4.73
N LEU A 50 4.72 3.07 -4.53
CA LEU A 50 4.01 3.84 -5.56
C LEU A 50 4.94 4.35 -6.68
N ARG A 51 6.21 4.61 -6.35
CA ARG A 51 7.21 5.09 -7.32
C ARG A 51 8.00 3.96 -7.98
N ASP A 52 7.79 2.70 -7.62
CA ASP A 52 8.49 1.57 -8.26
C ASP A 52 7.97 1.33 -9.69
N PRO A 53 8.82 1.45 -10.72
CA PRO A 53 8.38 1.34 -12.12
C PRO A 53 7.84 -0.05 -12.46
N ARG A 54 8.18 -1.10 -11.71
CA ARG A 54 7.68 -2.46 -11.95
C ARG A 54 6.23 -2.65 -11.52
N LEU A 55 5.71 -1.75 -10.68
CA LEU A 55 4.36 -1.83 -10.12
C LEU A 55 3.40 -0.80 -10.72
N ARG A 56 3.92 0.19 -11.47
CA ARG A 56 3.19 1.39 -11.91
C ARG A 56 1.90 1.11 -12.67
N ASP A 57 1.90 0.08 -13.51
CA ASP A 57 0.75 -0.25 -14.38
C ASP A 57 -0.22 -1.24 -13.72
N LEU A 58 0.06 -1.70 -12.51
CA LEU A 58 -0.81 -2.64 -11.81
C LEU A 58 -1.96 -1.89 -11.14
N PRO A 59 -3.20 -2.43 -11.23
CA PRO A 59 -4.31 -1.95 -10.44
C PRO A 59 -3.98 -1.98 -8.94
N MET A 60 -4.33 -0.89 -8.25
CA MET A 60 -4.15 -0.74 -6.81
C MET A 60 -5.51 -0.51 -6.15
N ILE A 61 -5.84 -1.29 -5.14
CA ILE A 61 -7.10 -1.24 -4.39
C ILE A 61 -6.82 -0.79 -2.96
N LEU A 62 -7.65 0.13 -2.46
CA LEU A 62 -7.63 0.58 -1.07
C LEU A 62 -8.76 -0.12 -0.31
N GLU A 63 -8.43 -0.74 0.81
CA GLU A 63 -9.36 -1.38 1.74
C GLU A 63 -9.22 -0.71 3.11
N THR A 64 -9.14 0.62 3.10
CA THR A 64 -8.93 1.45 4.29
C THR A 64 -10.23 1.65 5.07
N PRO A 65 -10.15 1.96 6.38
CA PRO A 65 -11.33 2.39 7.14
C PRO A 65 -12.00 3.63 6.53
N VAL A 66 -13.28 3.81 6.81
CA VAL A 66 -14.03 5.06 6.56
C VAL A 66 -14.53 5.55 7.91
N ASP A 67 -13.93 6.63 8.41
CA ASP A 67 -14.26 7.20 9.73
C ASP A 67 -14.10 8.72 9.76
N GLN A 68 -14.15 9.33 10.96
CA GLN A 68 -14.09 10.78 11.14
C GLN A 68 -12.77 11.41 10.67
N ARG A 69 -11.70 10.61 10.51
CA ARG A 69 -10.38 11.07 10.08
C ARG A 69 -10.32 11.17 8.55
N ARG A 70 -10.76 10.14 7.84
CA ARG A 70 -10.77 10.08 6.36
C ARG A 70 -11.83 9.14 5.80
N GLY A 71 -12.29 9.46 4.60
CA GLY A 71 -13.00 8.53 3.71
C GLY A 71 -12.18 8.13 2.49
N ASP A 72 -12.81 7.39 1.57
CA ASP A 72 -12.14 6.83 0.39
C ASP A 72 -11.47 7.90 -0.49
N LEU A 73 -12.17 9.01 -0.74
CA LEU A 73 -11.66 10.08 -1.59
C LEU A 73 -10.38 10.71 -1.02
N ASP A 74 -10.27 10.83 0.30
CA ASP A 74 -9.09 11.41 0.95
C ASP A 74 -7.90 10.45 0.89
N ASN A 75 -8.14 9.15 1.03
CA ASN A 75 -7.09 8.14 0.84
C ASN A 75 -6.64 8.06 -0.61
N ILE A 76 -7.55 8.16 -1.60
CA ILE A 76 -7.19 8.24 -3.02
C ILE A 76 -6.34 9.48 -3.31
N ARG A 77 -6.72 10.65 -2.77
CA ARG A 77 -5.92 11.88 -2.91
C ARG A 77 -4.53 11.69 -2.30
N LYS A 78 -4.45 11.08 -1.12
CA LYS A 78 -3.17 10.84 -0.46
C LYS A 78 -2.27 9.90 -1.26
N VAL A 79 -2.83 8.82 -1.83
CA VAL A 79 -2.07 7.93 -2.72
C VAL A 79 -1.51 8.69 -3.91
N ARG A 80 -2.31 9.55 -4.56
CA ARG A 80 -1.86 10.37 -5.69
C ARG A 80 -0.73 11.32 -5.28
N GLU A 81 -0.86 12.01 -4.15
CA GLU A 81 0.17 12.88 -3.58
C GLU A 81 1.49 12.13 -3.32
N LEU A 82 1.43 10.87 -2.87
CA LEU A 82 2.61 10.06 -2.59
C LEU A 82 3.22 9.41 -3.84
N ALA A 83 2.45 9.32 -4.93
CA ALA A 83 2.88 8.76 -6.21
C ALA A 83 3.61 9.78 -7.10
N ASP A 84 3.27 11.07 -6.96
CA ASP A 84 4.07 12.20 -7.48
C ASP A 84 5.51 12.13 -6.92
#